data_AF-A0A847CBE0-F1
#
_entry.id   AF-A0A847CBE0-F1
#
_cell.length_a   1.000
_cell.length_b   1.000
_cell.length_c   1.000
_cell.angle_alpha   90.00
_cell.angle_beta   90.00
_cell.angle_gamma   90.00
#
_symmetry.space_group_name_H-M   'P 1'
#
loop_
_entity.id
_entity.type
_entity.pdbx_description
1 polymer ?
#
loop_
_entity_poly.entity_id
_entity_poly.type
_entity_poly.pdbx_seq_one_letter_code
_entity_poly.pdbx_strand_id
1 'polypeptide(L)'
;MSSFSFAKQISFQIIQHDISNEKVHENSYAVEDELLTYFFEQGYIVTNSPAAVSSGDSQDKKLWSTGFSEAFDGSSDYFIQVVLSYSDIEVKDSLKLENAIIKLDWTLTSVKSGKEIQKSFIKNNNKDSFKIEDIKSMASLLVSEINKVI
;
A
#
# COMPACT_ATOMS: atom_id res chain seq x y z
N MET A 1 2.41 -3.09 -38.97
CA MET A 1 2.98 -3.45 -37.65
C MET A 1 1.90 -3.24 -36.61
N SER A 2 1.27 -4.31 -36.13
CA SER A 2 0.35 -4.25 -35.00
C SER A 2 1.18 -4.03 -33.73
N SER A 3 1.15 -2.82 -33.18
CA SER A 3 1.68 -2.56 -31.85
C SER A 3 0.70 -3.15 -30.84
N PHE A 4 1.04 -4.29 -30.25
CA PHE A 4 0.32 -4.79 -29.08
C PHE A 4 0.77 -3.96 -27.88
N SER A 5 -0.02 -2.96 -27.50
CA SER A 5 0.13 -2.29 -26.20
C SER A 5 -0.59 -3.15 -25.16
N PHE A 6 0.16 -3.94 -24.40
CA PHE A 6 -0.36 -4.59 -23.21
C PHE A 6 -0.24 -3.61 -22.04
N ALA A 7 -1.38 -3.04 -21.61
CA ALA A 7 -1.44 -2.32 -20.35
C ALA A 7 -1.28 -3.34 -19.21
N LYS A 8 -0.38 -3.04 -18.28
CA LYS A 8 -0.16 -3.87 -17.08
C LYS A 8 -1.22 -3.57 -16.04
N GLN A 9 -1.69 -4.60 -15.34
CA GLN A 9 -2.69 -4.46 -14.29
C GLN A 9 -2.07 -4.62 -12.91
N ILE A 10 -2.29 -3.64 -12.05
CA ILE A 10 -1.87 -3.63 -10.64
C ILE A 10 -3.11 -3.73 -9.77
N SER A 11 -3.06 -4.63 -8.80
CA SER A 11 -3.98 -4.63 -7.66
C SER A 11 -3.21 -4.24 -6.41
N PHE A 12 -3.78 -3.39 -5.56
CA PHE A 12 -3.17 -3.05 -4.28
C PHE A 12 -4.16 -3.05 -3.13
N GLN A 13 -3.63 -3.10 -1.91
CA GLN A 13 -4.41 -3.07 -0.69
C GLN A 13 -3.70 -2.25 0.38
N ILE A 14 -4.46 -1.41 1.10
CA ILE A 14 -4.01 -0.70 2.29
C ILE A 14 -4.42 -1.48 3.54
N ILE A 15 -3.44 -1.73 4.42
CA ILE A 15 -3.64 -2.31 5.73
C ILE A 15 -3.26 -1.27 6.77
N GLN A 16 -4.21 -0.87 7.60
CA GLN A 16 -3.94 -0.10 8.80
C GLN A 16 -3.59 -1.06 9.93
N HIS A 17 -2.31 -1.14 10.28
CA HIS A 17 -1.85 -1.88 11.44
C HIS A 17 -1.99 -0.97 12.67
N ASP A 18 -3.13 -1.11 13.35
CA ASP A 18 -3.51 -0.32 14.52
C ASP A 18 -4.26 -1.24 15.48
N ILE A 19 -3.68 -1.45 16.67
CA ILE A 19 -4.26 -2.33 17.71
C ILE A 19 -5.36 -1.60 18.48
N SER A 20 -5.32 -0.27 18.49
CA SER A 20 -6.15 0.58 19.35
C SER A 20 -7.47 0.99 18.70
N ASN A 21 -7.57 0.92 17.37
CA ASN A 21 -8.72 1.39 16.62
C ASN A 21 -9.28 0.32 15.70
N GLU A 22 -10.61 0.25 15.60
CA GLU A 22 -11.31 -0.69 14.71
C GLU A 22 -11.75 -0.04 13.39
N LYS A 23 -11.56 1.29 13.24
CA LYS A 23 -11.94 2.04 12.05
C LYS A 23 -10.71 2.50 11.29
N VAL A 24 -10.80 2.44 9.96
CA VAL A 24 -9.79 2.97 9.05
C VAL A 24 -9.74 4.49 9.20
N HIS A 25 -8.54 5.03 9.37
CA HIS A 25 -8.27 6.46 9.49
C HIS A 25 -8.38 7.16 8.13
N GLU A 26 -8.76 8.43 8.13
CA GLU A 26 -8.77 9.27 6.91
C GLU A 26 -7.40 9.29 6.21
N ASN A 27 -6.31 9.24 7.00
CA ASN A 27 -4.95 9.18 6.46
C ASN A 27 -4.66 7.89 5.67
N SER A 28 -5.33 6.76 5.99
CA SER A 28 -5.21 5.54 5.18
C SER A 28 -5.87 5.73 3.80
N TYR A 29 -7.05 6.35 3.77
CA TYR A 29 -7.74 6.66 2.52
C TYR A 29 -6.97 7.67 1.66
N ALA A 30 -6.34 8.67 2.28
CA ALA A 30 -5.48 9.61 1.56
C ALA A 30 -4.29 8.91 0.87
N VAL A 31 -3.68 7.90 1.52
CA VAL A 31 -2.62 7.08 0.91
C VAL A 31 -3.18 6.24 -0.25
N GLU A 32 -4.36 5.65 -0.06
CA GLU A 32 -5.05 4.86 -1.08
C GLU A 32 -5.32 5.67 -2.35
N ASP A 33 -5.90 6.85 -2.22
CA ASP A 33 -6.24 7.76 -3.32
C ASP A 33 -4.99 8.22 -4.09
N GLU A 34 -3.91 8.55 -3.36
CA GLU A 34 -2.66 8.99 -3.97
C GLU A 34 -1.99 7.85 -4.75
N LEU A 35 -2.00 6.62 -4.23
CA LEU A 35 -1.46 5.46 -4.95
C LEU A 35 -2.28 5.11 -6.18
N LEU A 36 -3.61 5.13 -6.06
CA LEU A 36 -4.52 4.91 -7.18
C LEU A 36 -4.22 5.92 -8.31
N THR A 37 -4.15 7.20 -7.95
CA THR A 37 -3.84 8.29 -8.88
C THR A 37 -2.47 8.09 -9.53
N TYR A 38 -1.44 7.85 -8.72
CA TYR A 38 -0.08 7.70 -9.21
C TYR A 38 0.07 6.53 -10.19
N PHE A 39 -0.42 5.34 -9.86
CA PHE A 39 -0.32 4.18 -10.76
C PHE A 39 -1.14 4.40 -12.04
N PHE A 40 -2.31 5.04 -11.95
CA PHE A 40 -3.10 5.38 -13.12
C PHE A 40 -2.35 6.35 -14.05
N GLU A 41 -1.71 7.39 -13.49
CA GLU A 41 -0.89 8.34 -14.24
C GLU A 41 0.32 7.69 -14.93
N GLN A 42 0.84 6.58 -14.39
CA GLN A 42 1.88 5.78 -15.02
C GLN A 42 1.36 4.81 -16.10
N GLY A 43 0.05 4.81 -16.40
CA GLY A 43 -0.55 4.04 -17.47
C GLY A 43 -0.91 2.60 -17.09
N TYR A 44 -0.95 2.27 -15.80
CA TYR A 44 -1.42 0.97 -15.33
C TYR A 44 -2.96 0.92 -15.29
N ILE A 45 -3.52 -0.27 -15.51
CA ILE A 45 -4.90 -0.57 -15.10
C ILE A 45 -4.82 -0.85 -13.60
N VAL A 46 -5.53 -0.06 -12.78
CA VAL A 46 -5.38 -0.12 -11.32
C VAL A 46 -6.69 -0.59 -10.69
N THR A 47 -6.57 -1.51 -9.75
CA THR A 47 -7.65 -1.96 -8.87
C THR A 47 -7.16 -1.93 -7.43
N ASN A 48 -8.06 -1.76 -6.48
CA ASN A 48 -7.75 -1.78 -5.06
C ASN A 48 -8.82 -2.57 -4.29
N SER A 49 -8.37 -3.34 -3.32
CA SER A 49 -9.23 -3.87 -2.27
C SER A 49 -9.52 -2.77 -1.25
N PRO A 50 -10.70 -2.75 -0.60
CA PRO A 50 -10.98 -1.79 0.45
C PRO A 50 -9.89 -1.78 1.54
N ALA A 51 -9.50 -0.59 2.00
CA ALA A 51 -8.61 -0.46 3.14
C ALA A 51 -9.15 -1.24 4.35
N ALA A 52 -8.27 -1.97 5.02
CA ALA A 52 -8.63 -2.86 6.11
C ALA A 52 -7.81 -2.57 7.37
N VAL A 53 -8.45 -2.67 8.53
CA VAL A 53 -7.76 -2.58 9.82
C VAL A 53 -7.23 -3.95 10.21
N SER A 54 -6.05 -3.95 10.81
CA SER A 54 -5.37 -5.11 11.34
C SER A 54 -4.90 -4.85 12.76
N SER A 55 -5.24 -5.77 13.66
CA SER A 55 -4.79 -5.74 15.05
C SER A 55 -3.49 -6.53 15.28
N GLY A 56 -2.77 -6.92 14.23
CA GLY A 56 -1.48 -7.59 14.34
C GLY A 56 -1.10 -8.49 13.17
N ASP A 57 0.12 -9.03 13.21
CA ASP A 57 0.76 -9.78 12.12
C ASP A 57 -0.06 -10.97 11.57
N SER A 58 -0.79 -11.67 12.44
CA SER A 58 -1.63 -12.80 12.00
C SER A 58 -2.79 -12.33 11.13
N GLN A 59 -3.33 -11.14 11.41
CA GLN A 59 -4.40 -10.55 10.62
C GLN A 59 -3.83 -9.92 9.35
N ASP A 60 -2.66 -9.28 9.40
CA ASP A 60 -1.94 -8.80 8.21
C ASP A 60 -1.75 -9.92 7.19
N LYS A 61 -1.31 -11.10 7.64
CA LYS A 61 -1.12 -12.27 6.78
C LYS A 61 -2.43 -12.78 6.19
N LYS A 62 -3.50 -12.81 6.98
CA LYS A 62 -4.83 -13.22 6.50
C LYS A 62 -5.34 -12.24 5.44
N LEU A 63 -5.23 -10.94 5.70
CA LEU A 63 -5.61 -9.88 4.76
C LEU A 63 -4.77 -9.94 3.49
N TRP A 64 -3.46 -10.21 3.60
CA TRP A 64 -2.59 -10.44 2.45
C TRP A 64 -3.12 -11.58 1.58
N SER A 65 -3.47 -12.74 2.17
CA SER A 65 -3.99 -13.88 1.41
C SER A 65 -5.31 -13.56 0.72
N THR A 66 -6.19 -12.78 1.36
CA THR A 66 -7.44 -12.31 0.75
C THR A 66 -7.15 -11.38 -0.43
N GLY A 67 -6.38 -10.31 -0.21
CA GLY A 67 -6.07 -9.34 -1.26
C GLY A 67 -5.32 -9.97 -2.45
N PHE A 68 -4.40 -10.90 -2.18
CA PHE A 68 -3.72 -11.65 -3.24
C PHE A 68 -4.68 -12.52 -4.05
N SER A 69 -5.65 -13.16 -3.39
CA SER A 69 -6.66 -13.98 -4.08
C SER A 69 -7.57 -13.10 -4.95
N GLU A 70 -7.99 -11.93 -4.46
CA GLU A 70 -8.75 -10.95 -5.24
C GLU A 70 -7.95 -10.43 -6.44
N ALA A 71 -6.66 -10.14 -6.26
CA ALA A 71 -5.77 -9.73 -7.35
C ALA A 71 -5.63 -10.81 -8.42
N PHE A 72 -5.55 -12.09 -8.01
CA PHE A 72 -5.50 -13.25 -8.89
C PHE A 72 -6.80 -13.43 -9.67
N ASP A 73 -7.96 -13.38 -8.99
CA ASP A 73 -9.27 -13.49 -9.62
C ASP A 73 -9.54 -12.32 -10.57
N GLY A 74 -9.04 -11.14 -10.23
CA GLY A 74 -9.05 -9.95 -11.07
C GLY A 74 -8.09 -9.99 -12.26
N SER A 75 -7.31 -11.06 -12.45
CA SER A 75 -6.29 -11.19 -13.51
C SER A 75 -5.21 -10.11 -13.48
N SER A 76 -4.85 -9.61 -12.29
CA SER A 76 -3.78 -8.62 -12.15
C SER A 76 -2.40 -9.24 -12.43
N ASP A 77 -1.46 -8.46 -12.95
CA ASP A 77 -0.07 -8.91 -13.12
C ASP A 77 0.68 -8.91 -11.77
N TYR A 78 0.42 -7.89 -10.96
CA TYR A 78 1.11 -7.62 -9.71
C TYR A 78 0.11 -7.31 -8.58
N PHE A 79 0.47 -7.74 -7.38
CA PHE A 79 -0.24 -7.42 -6.15
C PHE A 79 0.69 -6.64 -5.21
N ILE A 80 0.22 -5.52 -4.68
CA ILE A 80 0.95 -4.67 -3.75
C ILE A 80 0.18 -4.59 -2.43
N GLN A 81 0.77 -5.08 -1.34
CA GLN A 81 0.26 -4.80 -0.01
C GLN A 81 1.04 -3.64 0.60
N VAL A 82 0.33 -2.63 1.08
CA VAL A 82 0.89 -1.51 1.85
C VAL A 82 0.38 -1.60 3.28
N VAL A 83 1.29 -1.66 4.25
CA VAL A 83 0.96 -1.70 5.68
C VAL A 83 1.37 -0.38 6.33
N LEU A 84 0.40 0.31 6.90
CA LEU A 84 0.54 1.60 7.59
C LEU A 84 0.53 1.35 9.09
N SER A 85 1.64 1.67 9.76
CA SER A 85 1.68 1.67 11.23
C SER A 85 1.50 3.09 11.75
N TYR A 86 0.71 3.21 12.81
CA TYR A 86 0.32 4.48 13.42
C TYR A 86 1.01 4.67 14.78
N SER A 87 1.13 5.91 15.23
CA SER A 87 1.64 6.18 16.58
C SER A 87 0.58 5.94 17.64
N ASP A 88 0.86 5.07 18.60
CA ASP A 88 0.03 4.84 19.81
C ASP A 88 0.22 5.92 20.90
N ILE A 89 0.79 7.08 20.56
CA ILE A 89 1.09 8.10 21.57
C ILE A 89 -0.20 8.85 21.90
N GLU A 90 -0.83 8.51 23.03
CA GLU A 90 -1.79 9.40 23.71
C GLU A 90 -1.06 10.70 24.09
N VAL A 91 -1.20 11.74 23.26
CA VAL A 91 -0.56 13.02 23.54
C VAL A 91 -1.37 13.76 24.61
N LYS A 92 -0.84 13.79 25.84
CA LYS A 92 -1.39 14.53 26.99
C LYS A 92 -1.56 16.05 26.78
N ASP A 93 -0.99 16.60 25.71
CA ASP A 93 -1.07 18.04 25.39
C ASP A 93 -1.25 18.27 23.88
N SER A 94 -2.49 18.56 23.47
CA SER A 94 -2.86 19.26 22.23
C SER A 94 -2.48 18.67 20.84
N LEU A 95 -3.49 18.05 20.22
CA LEU A 95 -3.97 18.31 18.84
C LEU A 95 -3.21 17.87 17.56
N LYS A 96 -2.06 17.17 17.57
CA LYS A 96 -1.33 16.95 16.28
C LYS A 96 -0.80 15.57 15.92
N LEU A 97 -0.97 14.55 16.76
CA LEU A 97 -0.29 13.26 16.55
C LEU A 97 -1.20 12.03 16.56
N GLU A 98 -2.47 12.19 16.96
CA GLU A 98 -3.44 11.11 16.86
C GLU A 98 -3.57 10.73 15.37
N ASN A 99 -3.43 9.44 15.08
CA ASN A 99 -3.50 8.87 13.74
C ASN A 99 -2.38 9.33 12.77
N ALA A 100 -1.23 9.75 13.28
CA ALA A 100 -0.04 9.96 12.46
C ALA A 100 0.55 8.61 12.00
N ILE A 101 0.72 8.44 10.69
CA ILE A 101 1.43 7.29 10.12
C ILE A 101 2.92 7.47 10.45
N ILE A 102 3.51 6.50 11.17
CA ILE A 102 4.93 6.52 11.57
C ILE A 102 5.78 5.57 10.73
N LYS A 103 5.15 4.57 10.11
CA LYS A 103 5.82 3.61 9.26
C LYS A 103 4.92 3.20 8.11
N LEU A 104 5.53 3.05 6.95
CA LEU A 104 4.90 2.55 5.75
C LEU A 104 5.75 1.38 5.25
N ASP A 105 5.23 0.17 5.33
CA ASP A 105 5.81 -1.03 4.72
C ASP A 105 5.08 -1.34 3.41
N TRP A 106 5.79 -1.88 2.43
CA TRP A 106 5.17 -2.40 1.21
C TRP A 106 5.80 -3.70 0.75
N THR A 107 4.98 -4.53 0.11
CA THR A 107 5.38 -5.80 -0.49
C THR A 107 4.80 -5.89 -1.90
N LEU A 108 5.67 -6.02 -2.90
CA LEU A 108 5.34 -6.25 -4.30
C LEU A 108 5.43 -7.74 -4.62
N THR A 109 4.34 -8.32 -5.12
CA THR A 109 4.22 -9.75 -5.43
C THR A 109 3.82 -9.97 -6.89
N SER A 110 4.46 -10.93 -7.56
CA SER A 110 4.01 -11.43 -8.86
C SER A 110 2.77 -12.29 -8.67
N VAL A 111 1.63 -11.90 -9.23
CA VAL A 111 0.38 -12.68 -9.12
C VAL A 111 0.53 -14.04 -9.82
N LYS A 112 1.14 -14.05 -11.00
CA LYS A 112 1.37 -15.28 -11.80
C LYS A 112 2.14 -16.37 -11.03
N SER A 113 3.12 -15.98 -10.22
CA SER A 113 4.01 -16.93 -9.53
C SER A 113 3.79 -17.02 -8.03
N GLY A 114 3.03 -16.08 -7.45
CA GLY A 114 2.90 -15.90 -6.00
C GLY A 114 4.21 -15.49 -5.31
N LYS A 115 5.26 -15.16 -6.06
CA LYS A 115 6.57 -14.81 -5.47
C LYS A 115 6.63 -13.33 -5.13
N GLU A 116 7.13 -13.05 -3.92
CA GLU A 116 7.57 -11.71 -3.53
C GLU A 116 8.73 -11.28 -4.45
N ILE A 117 8.54 -10.14 -5.12
CA ILE A 117 9.55 -9.49 -5.97
C ILE A 117 10.40 -8.58 -5.11
N GLN A 118 9.75 -7.80 -4.24
CA GLN A 118 10.41 -6.82 -3.40
C GLN A 118 9.58 -6.55 -2.15
N LYS A 119 10.28 -6.26 -1.06
CA LYS A 119 9.72 -5.72 0.17
C LYS A 119 10.61 -4.61 0.71
N SER A 120 10.01 -3.52 1.14
CA SER A 120 10.75 -2.38 1.72
C SER A 120 9.82 -1.58 2.64
N PHE A 121 10.40 -0.60 3.32
CA PHE A 121 9.66 0.28 4.22
C PHE A 121 10.30 1.67 4.30
N ILE A 122 9.50 2.66 4.70
CA ILE A 122 9.97 3.96 5.14
C ILE A 122 9.48 4.17 6.58
N LYS A 123 10.32 4.75 7.42
CA LYS A 123 9.96 5.17 8.78
C LYS A 123 10.08 6.69 8.87
N ASN A 124 9.10 7.33 9.48
CA ASN A 124 9.19 8.74 9.81
C ASN A 124 9.88 8.90 11.17
N ASN A 125 11.08 9.50 11.16
CA ASN A 125 11.90 9.68 12.37
C ASN A 125 11.51 10.94 13.17
N ASN A 126 10.68 11.83 12.62
CA ASN A 126 10.54 13.21 13.12
C ASN A 126 9.24 13.49 13.90
N LYS A 127 8.46 12.47 14.28
CA LYS A 127 7.15 12.65 14.94
C LYS A 127 6.16 13.53 14.15
N ASP A 128 6.34 13.62 12.84
CA ASP A 128 5.33 14.20 11.94
C ASP A 128 4.61 13.05 11.21
N SER A 129 3.42 13.30 10.66
CA SER A 129 2.81 12.35 9.72
C SER A 129 3.60 12.31 8.41
N PHE A 130 3.54 11.19 7.69
CA PHE A 130 4.00 11.13 6.31
C PHE A 130 3.38 12.24 5.45
N LYS A 131 4.18 12.79 4.52
CA LYS A 131 3.72 13.76 3.53
C LYS A 131 3.41 13.06 2.20
N ILE A 132 2.67 13.74 1.33
CA ILE A 132 2.32 13.23 -0.01
C ILE A 132 3.58 12.88 -0.82
N GLU A 133 4.65 13.66 -0.66
CA GLU A 133 5.92 13.41 -1.37
C GLU A 133 6.55 12.06 -0.99
N ASP A 134 6.37 11.61 0.25
CA ASP A 134 6.88 10.32 0.72
C ASP A 134 6.10 9.17 0.07
N ILE A 135 4.77 9.32 -0.04
CA ILE A 135 3.88 8.34 -0.68
C ILE A 135 4.23 8.22 -2.17
N LYS A 136 4.39 9.36 -2.86
CA LYS A 136 4.84 9.40 -4.26
C LYS A 136 6.21 8.78 -4.46
N SER A 137 7.13 8.99 -3.51
CA SER A 137 8.47 8.40 -3.56
C SER A 137 8.42 6.88 -3.46
N MET A 138 7.59 6.33 -2.55
CA MET A 138 7.34 4.89 -2.50
C MET A 138 6.72 4.39 -3.82
N ALA A 139 5.66 5.04 -4.30
CA ALA A 139 4.97 4.63 -5.52
C ALA A 139 5.92 4.60 -6.73
N SER A 140 6.80 5.59 -6.84
CA SER A 140 7.87 5.64 -7.83
C SER A 140 8.85 4.47 -7.73
N LEU A 141 9.26 4.10 -6.51
CA LEU A 141 10.10 2.91 -6.28
C LEU A 141 9.39 1.63 -6.74
N LEU A 142 8.12 1.45 -6.38
CA LEU A 142 7.30 0.31 -6.81
C LEU A 142 7.22 0.20 -8.33
N VAL A 143 6.95 1.32 -9.02
CA VAL A 143 6.90 1.37 -10.49
C VAL A 143 8.27 1.06 -11.11
N SER A 144 9.36 1.61 -10.55
CA SER A 144 10.72 1.29 -11.01
C SER A 144 11.00 -0.21 -10.94
N GLU A 145 10.56 -0.87 -9.87
CA GLU A 145 10.81 -2.28 -9.62
C GLU A 145 9.95 -3.17 -10.50
N ILE A 146 8.68 -2.80 -10.73
CA ILE A 146 7.83 -3.43 -11.75
C ILE A 146 8.51 -3.36 -13.13
N ASN A 147 9.05 -2.20 -13.50
CA ASN A 147 9.68 -1.99 -14.81
C ASN A 147 11.01 -2.73 -14.98
N LYS A 148 11.70 -3.11 -13.90
CA LYS A 148 12.93 -3.94 -13.97
C LYS A 148 12.65 -5.42 -14.25
N VAL A 149 11.44 -5.89 -13.94
CA VAL A 149 11.02 -7.28 -14.13
C VAL A 149 10.51 -7.53 -15.57
N ILE A 150 10.46 -6.47 -16.40
CA ILE A 150 10.07 -6.50 -17.81
C ILE A 150 11.26 -6.87 -18.71
#